data_AF-G3UWY7-F1
#
_entry.id   AF-G3UWY7-F1
#
_cell.length_a   1.000
_cell.length_b   1.000
_cell.length_c   1.000
_cell.angle_alpha   90.00
_cell.angle_beta   90.00
_cell.angle_gamma   90.00
#
_symmetry.space_group_name_H-M   'P 1'
#
loop_
_entity.id
_entity.type
_entity.pdbx_description
1 polymer ?
#
loop_
_entity_poly.entity_id
_entity_poly.type
_entity_poly.pdbx_seq_one_letter_code
_entity_poly.pdbx_strand_id
1 'polypeptide(L)'
;MVPYHIRQYQDSDHKRVVDVFTKGMEEYIPSTFRHMLMLPRTLLLLLGVPLALVLVSGSWILAVICIFFLLLLLRLLARQPWKEYVAKCLQTDMVDITKSYLNVH
;
A
#
# COMPACT_ATOMS: atom_id res chain seq x y z
N MET A 1 -17.98 -8.75 -31.65
CA MET A 1 -16.64 -8.21 -31.37
C MET A 1 -16.79 -7.06 -30.40
N VAL A 2 -15.98 -7.00 -29.34
CA VAL A 2 -16.08 -5.97 -28.29
C VAL A 2 -15.53 -4.64 -28.83
N PRO A 3 -16.17 -3.48 -28.57
CA PRO A 3 -15.79 -2.21 -29.17
C PRO A 3 -14.67 -1.54 -28.38
N TYR A 4 -13.45 -2.07 -28.40
CA TYR A 4 -12.28 -1.38 -27.85
C TYR A 4 -11.20 -1.20 -28.90
N HIS A 5 -10.58 -0.02 -28.89
CA HIS A 5 -9.48 0.35 -29.77
C HIS A 5 -8.28 0.73 -28.91
N ILE A 6 -7.18 0.00 -29.07
CA ILE A 6 -5.91 0.27 -28.38
C ILE A 6 -5.16 1.31 -29.20
N ARG A 7 -4.80 2.44 -28.57
CA ARG A 7 -4.04 3.52 -29.21
C ARG A 7 -2.99 4.09 -28.26
N GLN A 8 -2.06 4.87 -28.83
CA GLN A 8 -1.10 5.64 -28.04
C GLN A 8 -1.78 6.73 -27.21
N TYR A 9 -1.12 7.09 -26.12
CA TYR A 9 -1.52 8.17 -25.22
C TYR A 9 -1.62 9.51 -25.97
N GLN A 10 -2.63 10.30 -25.62
CA GLN A 10 -2.76 11.71 -26.00
C GLN A 10 -2.95 12.54 -24.74
N ASP A 11 -2.56 13.82 -24.77
CA ASP A 11 -2.68 14.70 -23.60
C ASP A 11 -4.13 14.87 -23.11
N SER A 12 -5.12 14.65 -23.98
CA SER A 12 -6.54 14.61 -23.60
C SER A 12 -6.88 13.44 -22.66
N ASP A 13 -6.08 12.38 -22.65
CA ASP A 13 -6.23 11.21 -21.79
C ASP A 13 -5.61 11.41 -20.41
N HIS A 14 -4.80 12.46 -20.21
CA HIS A 14 -4.03 12.70 -18.99
C HIS A 14 -4.84 12.49 -17.71
N LYS A 15 -5.98 13.17 -17.61
CA LYS A 15 -6.86 13.08 -16.44
C LYS A 15 -7.39 11.67 -16.21
N ARG A 16 -7.68 10.92 -17.28
CA ARG A 16 -8.17 9.54 -17.18
C ARG A 16 -7.05 8.59 -16.75
N VAL A 17 -5.84 8.77 -17.26
CA VAL A 17 -4.67 7.96 -16.88
C VAL A 17 -4.33 8.18 -15.40
N VAL A 18 -4.30 9.43 -14.95
CA VAL A 18 -4.06 9.77 -13.53
C VAL A 18 -5.14 9.18 -12.61
N ASP A 19 -6.41 9.24 -13.02
CA ASP A 19 -7.52 8.67 -12.26
C ASP A 19 -7.43 7.14 -12.17
N VAL A 20 -7.13 6.47 -13.29
CA VAL A 20 -6.92 5.01 -13.32
C VAL A 20 -5.72 4.61 -12.46
N PHE A 21 -4.60 5.35 -12.55
CA PHE A 21 -3.43 5.11 -11.72
C PHE A 21 -3.78 5.26 -10.24
N THR A 22 -4.42 6.35 -9.85
CA THR A 22 -4.78 6.62 -8.45
C THR A 22 -5.69 5.52 -7.89
N LYS A 23 -6.73 5.13 -8.63
CA LYS A 23 -7.64 4.04 -8.22
C LYS A 23 -6.93 2.70 -8.10
N GLY A 24 -6.09 2.36 -9.07
CA GLY A 24 -5.30 1.13 -9.02
C GLY A 24 -4.39 1.11 -7.79
N MET A 25 -3.73 2.23 -7.49
CA MET A 25 -2.87 2.35 -6.32
C MET A 25 -3.67 2.27 -5.00
N GLU A 26 -4.91 2.76 -4.94
CA GLU A 26 -5.78 2.63 -3.77
C GLU A 26 -6.24 1.18 -3.53
N GLU A 27 -6.55 0.43 -4.59
CA GLU A 27 -6.93 -0.99 -4.52
C GLU A 27 -5.80 -1.90 -4.01
N TYR A 28 -4.55 -1.54 -4.28
CA TYR A 28 -3.38 -2.29 -3.82
C TYR A 28 -3.09 -2.14 -2.32
N ILE A 29 -3.54 -1.05 -1.67
CA ILE A 29 -3.30 -0.80 -0.23
C ILE A 29 -3.83 -1.93 0.66
N PRO A 30 -5.14 -2.29 0.61
CA PRO A 30 -5.67 -3.36 1.47
C PRO A 30 -5.08 -4.73 1.13
N SER A 31 -4.82 -4.99 -0.14
CA SER A 31 -4.24 -6.25 -0.63
C SER A 31 -2.83 -6.46 -0.11
N THR A 32 -2.00 -5.42 -0.18
CA THR A 32 -0.62 -5.44 0.34
C THR A 32 -0.61 -5.59 1.87
N PHE A 33 -1.50 -4.90 2.58
CA PHE A 33 -1.61 -5.05 4.04
C PHE A 33 -1.99 -6.48 4.44
N ARG A 34 -2.95 -7.10 3.74
CA ARG A 34 -3.32 -8.50 3.97
C ARG A 34 -2.17 -9.45 3.69
N HIS A 35 -1.43 -9.24 2.62
CA HIS A 35 -0.24 -10.03 2.31
C HIS A 35 0.82 -9.88 3.39
N MET A 36 1.05 -8.65 3.86
CA MET A 36 2.00 -8.38 4.92
C MET A 36 1.64 -9.10 6.21
N LEU A 37 0.37 -9.10 6.62
CA LEU A 37 -0.14 -9.85 7.79
C LEU A 37 0.01 -11.37 7.68
N MET A 38 0.05 -11.91 6.46
CA MET A 38 0.19 -13.35 6.22
C MET A 38 1.65 -13.80 6.21
N LEU A 39 2.62 -12.87 6.24
CA LEU A 39 4.03 -13.22 6.29
C LEU A 39 4.34 -13.92 7.61
N PRO A 40 5.07 -15.07 7.59
CA PRO A 40 5.35 -15.84 8.80
C PRO A 40 6.07 -15.01 9.88
N ARG A 41 6.94 -14.09 9.46
CA ARG A 41 7.63 -13.16 10.35
C ARG A 41 6.67 -12.23 11.10
N THR A 42 5.60 -11.77 10.44
CA THR A 42 4.61 -10.88 11.07
C THR A 42 3.72 -11.65 12.02
N LEU A 43 3.35 -12.89 11.71
CA LEU A 43 2.60 -13.77 12.61
C LEU A 43 3.42 -14.10 13.86
N LEU A 44 4.71 -14.39 13.70
CA LEU A 44 5.65 -14.59 14.81
C LEU A 44 5.72 -13.36 15.72
N LEU A 45 5.78 -12.14 15.16
CA LEU A 45 5.74 -10.91 15.95
C LEU A 45 4.37 -10.70 16.62
N LEU A 46 3.29 -10.91 15.88
CA LEU A 46 1.92 -10.65 16.33
C LEU A 46 1.49 -11.59 17.47
N LEU A 47 1.99 -12.83 17.50
CA LEU A 47 1.69 -13.79 18.56
C LEU A 47 2.79 -13.85 19.61
N GLY A 48 4.06 -13.77 19.19
CA GLY A 48 5.20 -13.91 20.08
C GLY A 48 5.34 -12.74 21.06
N VAL A 49 5.12 -11.50 20.61
CA VAL A 49 5.23 -10.32 21.49
C VAL A 49 4.14 -10.32 22.58
N PRO A 50 2.85 -10.54 22.27
CA PRO A 50 1.82 -10.63 23.31
C PRO A 50 2.03 -11.84 24.22
N LEU A 51 2.46 -12.99 23.70
CA LEU A 51 2.71 -14.17 24.53
C LEU A 51 3.83 -13.93 25.54
N ALA A 52 4.95 -13.34 25.10
CA ALA A 52 6.02 -12.93 26.00
C ALA A 52 5.54 -11.91 27.04
N LEU A 53 4.67 -10.99 26.64
CA LEU A 53 4.08 -10.00 27.54
C LEU A 53 3.18 -10.64 28.61
N VAL A 54 2.38 -11.65 28.27
CA VAL A 54 1.60 -12.43 29.25
C VAL A 54 2.55 -13.16 30.21
N LEU A 55 3.62 -13.77 29.72
CA LEU A 55 4.58 -14.48 30.58
C LEU A 55 5.28 -13.56 31.60
N VAL A 56 5.59 -12.32 31.20
CA VAL A 56 6.25 -11.34 32.07
C VAL A 56 5.28 -10.64 33.01
N SER A 57 4.10 -10.25 32.52
CA SER A 57 3.15 -9.41 33.28
C SER A 57 2.01 -10.17 33.94
N GLY A 58 1.75 -11.42 33.53
CA GLY A 58 0.57 -12.20 33.90
C GLY A 58 -0.76 -11.66 33.35
N SER A 59 -0.75 -10.55 32.61
CA SER A 59 -1.96 -9.84 32.22
C SER A 59 -2.37 -10.10 30.77
N TRP A 60 -3.50 -10.78 30.60
CA TRP A 60 -4.12 -11.00 29.29
C TRP A 60 -4.68 -9.72 28.67
N ILE A 61 -5.15 -8.78 29.48
CA ILE A 61 -5.67 -7.48 28.99
C ILE A 61 -4.54 -6.70 28.31
N LEU A 62 -3.35 -6.69 28.91
CA LEU A 62 -2.19 -6.00 28.34
C LEU A 62 -1.77 -6.62 27.01
N ALA A 63 -1.86 -7.94 26.88
CA ALA A 63 -1.61 -8.65 25.62
C ALA A 63 -2.62 -8.29 24.53
N VAL A 64 -3.92 -8.19 24.85
CA VAL A 64 -4.95 -7.74 23.91
C VAL A 64 -4.66 -6.32 23.42
N ILE A 65 -4.36 -5.41 24.33
CA ILE A 65 -3.99 -4.03 23.99
C ILE A 65 -2.75 -4.02 23.08
N CYS A 66 -1.73 -4.82 23.41
CA CYS A 66 -0.51 -4.95 22.62
C CYS A 66 -0.82 -5.39 21.18
N ILE A 67 -1.71 -6.38 20.97
CA ILE A 67 -2.13 -6.82 19.63
C ILE A 67 -2.75 -5.66 18.84
N PHE A 68 -3.65 -4.89 19.44
CA PHE A 68 -4.25 -3.73 18.76
C PHE A 68 -3.21 -2.69 18.36
N PHE A 69 -2.25 -2.38 19.24
CA PHE A 69 -1.16 -1.45 18.92
C PHE A 69 -0.25 -1.98 17.81
N LEU A 70 0.09 -3.27 17.83
CA LEU A 70 0.88 -3.90 16.77
C LEU A 70 0.16 -3.81 15.43
N LEU A 71 -1.13 -4.17 15.37
CA LEU A 71 -1.94 -4.07 14.15
C LEU A 71 -2.02 -2.63 13.63
N LEU A 72 -2.18 -1.66 14.52
CA LEU A 72 -2.19 -0.23 14.16
C LEU A 72 -0.84 0.20 13.59
N LEU A 73 0.26 -0.18 14.23
CA LEU A 73 1.61 0.14 13.81
C LEU A 73 1.93 -0.48 12.45
N LEU A 74 1.60 -1.77 12.25
CA LEU A 74 1.71 -2.45 10.95
C LEU A 74 0.92 -1.73 9.86
N ARG A 75 -0.31 -1.28 10.16
CA ARG A 75 -1.14 -0.53 9.21
C ARG A 75 -0.52 0.81 8.85
N LEU A 76 0.04 1.53 9.82
CA LEU A 76 0.70 2.81 9.58
C LEU A 76 1.98 2.62 8.75
N LEU A 77 2.81 1.63 9.09
CA LEU A 77 4.03 1.29 8.35
C LEU A 77 3.75 0.86 6.92
N ALA A 78 2.63 0.17 6.66
CA ALA A 78 2.24 -0.17 5.29
C ALA A 78 1.68 1.04 4.52
N ARG A 79 0.93 1.92 5.19
CA ARG A 79 0.21 3.02 4.53
C ARG A 79 1.08 4.23 4.19
N GLN A 80 2.00 4.62 5.08
CA GLN A 80 2.79 5.85 4.90
C GLN A 80 3.72 5.79 3.68
N PRO A 81 4.59 4.77 3.52
CA PRO A 81 5.48 4.69 2.37
C PRO A 81 4.71 4.58 1.05
N TRP A 82 3.57 3.91 1.07
CA TRP A 82 2.71 3.80 -0.11
C TRP A 82 2.13 5.16 -0.52
N LYS A 83 1.64 5.95 0.44
CA LYS A 83 1.14 7.30 0.17
C LYS A 83 2.24 8.21 -0.39
N GLU A 84 3.42 8.15 0.21
CA GLU A 84 4.58 8.92 -0.26
C GLU A 84 5.00 8.49 -1.67
N TYR A 85 5.00 7.19 -1.94
CA TYR A 85 5.29 6.65 -3.27
C TYR A 85 4.28 7.13 -4.32
N VAL A 86 2.98 7.02 -4.04
CA VAL A 86 1.92 7.51 -4.93
C VAL A 86 2.04 9.02 -5.16
N ALA A 87 2.26 9.79 -4.10
CA ALA A 87 2.44 11.24 -4.21
C ALA A 87 3.65 11.60 -5.07
N LYS A 88 4.76 10.87 -4.91
CA LYS A 88 5.97 11.06 -5.70
C LYS A 88 5.70 10.76 -7.18
N CYS A 89 5.14 9.60 -7.52
CA CYS A 89 4.78 9.26 -8.90
C CYS A 89 3.80 10.26 -9.51
N LEU A 90 2.85 10.78 -8.73
CA LEU A 90 1.93 11.81 -9.20
C LEU A 90 2.62 13.14 -9.50
N GLN A 91 3.63 13.52 -8.70
CA GLN A 91 4.37 14.77 -8.84
C GLN A 91 5.54 14.71 -9.83
N THR A 92 6.04 13.51 -10.14
CA THR A 92 7.13 13.32 -11.09
C THR A 92 6.60 12.77 -12.40
N ASP A 93 6.22 11.50 -12.38
CA ASP A 93 6.04 10.70 -13.59
C ASP A 93 4.72 11.04 -14.29
N MET A 94 3.70 11.34 -13.51
CA MET A 94 2.36 11.67 -14.01
C MET A 94 2.19 13.14 -14.34
N VAL A 95 3.09 14.05 -13.91
CA VAL A 95 3.02 15.47 -14.31
C VAL A 95 3.30 15.62 -15.80
N ASP A 96 4.30 14.89 -16.31
CA ASP A 96 4.67 14.89 -17.72
C ASP A 96 4.93 13.46 -18.17
N ILE A 97 3.83 12.78 -18.51
CA ILE A 97 3.82 11.37 -18.96
C ILE A 97 4.62 11.24 -20.25
N THR A 98 4.51 12.19 -21.16
CA THR A 98 5.22 12.17 -22.44
C THR A 98 6.71 12.18 -22.20
N LYS A 99 7.21 13.09 -21.37
CA LYS A 99 8.64 13.13 -21.02
C LYS A 99 9.10 11.92 -20.22
N SER A 100 8.30 11.44 -19.27
CA SER A 100 8.71 10.41 -18.31
C SER A 100 8.64 8.99 -18.87
N TYR A 101 7.67 8.72 -19.76
CA TYR A 101 7.40 7.37 -20.28
C TYR A 101 7.47 7.25 -21.80
N LEU A 102 7.27 8.33 -22.55
CA LEU A 102 7.22 8.27 -24.03
C LEU A 102 8.48 8.81 -24.70
N ASN A 103 9.25 9.65 -24.02
CA ASN A 103 10.45 10.30 -24.58
C ASN A 103 11.74 9.52 -24.28
N VAL A 104 11.68 8.19 -24.31
CA VAL A 104 12.86 7.33 -24.20
C VAL A 104 13.57 7.31 -25.55
N HIS A 105 14.35 8.36 -25.82
CA HIS A 105 15.40 8.42 -26.84
C HIS A 105 16.65 9.07 -26.23
#